data_AF-A0A1I3UC44-F1
#
_entry.id   AF-A0A1I3UC44-F1
#
_cell.length_a   1.000
_cell.length_b   1.000
_cell.length_c   1.000
_cell.angle_alpha   90.00
_cell.angle_beta   90.00
_cell.angle_gamma   90.00
#
_symmetry.space_group_name_H-M   'P 1'
#
loop_
_entity.id
_entity.type
_entity.pdbx_description
1 polymer ?
#
loop_
_entity_poly.entity_id
_entity_poly.type
_entity_poly.pdbx_seq_one_letter_code
_entity_poly.pdbx_strand_id
1 'polypeptide(L)'
;MEDLLTVELTFSEYHIIFPRIIITILLILGAMIVFRYFYKRVKQGSSKKREFSFFMANYDKSKLFGSAILLFLYPFMMELLGFLISTILFMFVITLLFIGKVQKKALFTSLTNALATTFVVWYVFGQVFDITLP
;
A
#
# COMPACT_ATOMS: atom_id res chain seq x y z
N MET A 1 41.78 5.82 3.52
CA MET A 1 40.48 6.11 2.85
C MET A 1 39.59 4.87 2.77
N GLU A 2 40.08 3.67 3.10
CA GLU A 2 39.26 2.45 3.16
C GLU A 2 38.41 2.36 4.45
N ASP A 3 38.84 3.01 5.53
CA ASP A 3 38.07 3.08 6.80
C ASP A 3 36.81 3.96 6.77
N LEU A 4 36.58 4.73 5.69
CA LEU A 4 35.37 5.55 5.53
C LEU A 4 34.21 4.76 4.89
N LEU A 5 34.48 3.55 4.40
CA LEU A 5 33.50 2.68 3.73
C LEU A 5 33.28 1.36 4.48
N THR A 6 34.02 1.10 5.56
CA THR A 6 33.83 -0.04 6.45
C THR A 6 32.88 0.35 7.57
N VAL A 7 31.58 0.15 7.32
CA VAL A 7 30.59 0.25 8.40
C VAL A 7 30.64 -1.06 9.18
N GLU A 8 31.30 -1.05 10.34
CA GLU A 8 31.25 -2.16 11.30
C GLU A 8 29.84 -2.24 11.89
N LEU A 9 28.96 -2.96 11.20
CA LEU A 9 27.60 -3.20 11.65
C LEU A 9 27.58 -4.37 12.62
N THR A 10 27.38 -4.09 13.90
CA THR A 10 27.03 -5.13 14.86
C THR A 10 25.64 -5.68 14.52
N PHE A 11 25.48 -7.00 14.48
CA PHE A 11 24.19 -7.66 14.19
C PHE A 11 23.05 -7.13 15.07
N SER A 12 23.37 -6.67 16.29
CA SER A 12 22.44 -6.04 17.22
C SER A 12 21.83 -4.73 16.73
N GLU A 13 22.48 -3.95 15.86
CA GLU A 13 21.96 -2.64 15.41
C GLU A 13 21.14 -2.71 14.11
N TYR A 14 21.16 -3.87 13.42
CA TYR A 14 20.52 -4.04 12.12
C TYR A 14 19.02 -3.71 12.12
N HIS A 15 18.33 -4.04 13.22
CA HIS A 15 16.91 -3.76 13.40
C HIS A 15 16.57 -2.26 13.53
N ILE A 16 17.54 -1.40 13.81
CA ILE A 16 17.36 0.07 13.95
C ILE A 16 17.69 0.78 12.63
N ILE A 17 18.63 0.24 11.86
CA ILE A 17 19.10 0.81 10.60
C ILE A 17 17.96 0.90 9.59
N PHE A 18 17.23 -0.19 9.39
CA PHE A 18 16.13 -0.22 8.42
C PHE A 18 15.01 0.80 8.76
N PRO A 19 14.46 0.83 9.99
CA PRO A 19 13.50 1.88 10.39
C PRO A 19 14.04 3.30 10.21
N ARG A 20 15.31 3.55 10.57
CA ARG A 20 15.92 4.88 10.44
C ARG A 20 16.02 5.33 8.99
N ILE A 21 16.41 4.44 8.07
CA ILE A 21 16.46 4.72 6.63
C ILE A 21 15.05 5.04 6.11
N ILE A 22 14.06 4.19 6.43
CA ILE A 22 12.68 4.37 5.98
C ILE A 22 12.09 5.70 6.48
N ILE A 23 12.25 6.04 7.76
CA ILE A 23 11.78 7.31 8.33
C ILE A 23 12.45 8.50 7.63
N THR A 24 13.76 8.41 7.36
CA THR A 24 14.50 9.48 6.68
C THR A 24 13.95 9.69 5.27
N ILE A 25 13.73 8.62 4.50
CA ILE A 25 13.13 8.69 3.16
C ILE A 25 11.73 9.29 3.23
N LEU A 26 10.89 8.85 4.17
CA LEU A 26 9.53 9.38 4.35
C LEU A 26 9.53 10.87 4.68
N LEU A 27 10.43 11.34 5.55
CA LEU A 27 10.57 12.77 5.87
C LEU A 27 10.98 13.58 4.65
N ILE A 28 11.92 13.11 3.84
CA ILE A 28 12.35 13.78 2.61
C ILE A 28 11.18 13.88 1.62
N LEU A 29 10.46 12.78 1.39
CA LEU A 29 9.29 12.78 0.51
C LEU A 29 8.18 13.71 1.02
N GLY A 30 7.91 13.68 2.33
CA GLY A 30 6.95 14.57 2.98
C GLY A 30 7.32 16.04 2.81
N ALA A 31 8.58 16.40 3.07
CA ALA A 31 9.10 17.75 2.85
C ALA A 31 8.97 18.17 1.37
N MET A 32 9.24 17.27 0.42
CA MET A 32 9.09 17.55 -1.01
C MET A 32 7.64 17.85 -1.40
N ILE A 33 6.67 17.12 -0.83
CA ILE A 33 5.23 17.37 -1.06
C ILE A 33 4.84 18.74 -0.51
N VAL A 34 5.23 19.05 0.73
CA VAL A 34 4.96 20.34 1.38
C VAL A 34 5.56 21.48 0.57
N PHE A 35 6.82 21.34 0.14
CA PHE A 35 7.51 22.34 -0.65
C PHE A 35 6.86 22.56 -2.02
N ARG A 36 6.53 21.49 -2.74
CA ARG A 36 5.81 21.58 -4.04
C ARG A 36 4.46 22.27 -3.88
N TYR A 37 3.72 21.93 -2.81
CA TYR A 37 2.42 22.54 -2.52
C TYR A 37 2.58 24.03 -2.18
N PHE A 38 3.54 24.39 -1.33
CA PHE A 38 3.82 25.78 -0.95
C PHE A 38 4.29 26.61 -2.14
N TYR A 39 5.24 26.10 -2.93
CA TYR A 39 5.72 26.76 -4.14
C TYR A 39 4.60 26.99 -5.16
N LYS A 40 3.76 25.98 -5.41
CA LYS A 40 2.59 26.11 -6.29
C LYS A 40 1.60 27.15 -5.76
N ARG A 41 1.42 27.24 -4.43
CA ARG A 41 0.53 28.20 -3.78
C ARG A 41 1.03 29.64 -3.88
N VAL A 42 2.32 29.87 -3.63
CA VAL A 42 2.96 31.18 -3.78
C VAL A 42 2.91 31.64 -5.25
N LYS A 43 3.21 30.74 -6.19
CA LYS A 43 3.18 31.05 -7.63
C LYS A 43 1.77 31.31 -8.17
N GLN A 44 0.73 30.71 -7.58
CA GLN A 44 -0.66 30.87 -8.03
C GLN A 44 -1.41 32.05 -7.38
N GLY A 45 -0.79 32.82 -6.48
CA GLY A 45 -1.36 34.06 -5.92
C GLY A 45 -2.73 33.90 -5.24
N SER A 46 -3.15 32.67 -4.94
CA SER A 46 -4.52 32.34 -4.59
C SER A 46 -4.70 32.31 -3.08
N SER A 47 -5.06 33.46 -2.52
CA SER A 47 -5.63 33.61 -1.17
C SER A 47 -7.08 33.10 -1.06
N LYS A 48 -7.47 32.06 -1.80
CA LYS A 48 -8.76 31.40 -1.55
C LYS A 48 -8.64 30.56 -0.29
N LYS A 49 -9.27 31.03 0.80
CA LYS A 49 -9.67 30.18 1.93
C LYS A 49 -10.41 28.98 1.34
N ARG A 50 -9.81 27.79 1.40
CA ARG A 50 -10.51 26.56 1.05
C ARG A 50 -11.08 25.97 2.32
N GLU A 51 -12.38 25.74 2.28
CA GLU A 51 -13.03 24.73 3.11
C GLU A 51 -12.25 23.41 2.94
N PHE A 52 -11.76 22.87 4.04
CA PHE A 52 -11.05 21.60 4.11
C PHE A 52 -12.07 20.48 3.88
N SER A 53 -12.54 20.33 2.63
CA SER A 53 -13.39 19.22 2.22
C SER A 53 -12.49 18.00 2.07
N PHE A 54 -12.37 17.21 3.15
CA PHE A 54 -11.66 15.92 3.14
C PHE A 54 -12.32 14.92 2.19
N PHE A 55 -13.62 15.11 1.94
CA PHE A 55 -14.43 14.33 1.01
C PHE A 55 -14.99 15.24 -0.08
N MET A 56 -14.56 15.04 -1.34
CA MET A 56 -15.19 15.67 -2.50
C MET A 56 -16.69 15.35 -2.53
N ALA A 57 -17.50 16.30 -2.99
CA ALA A 57 -18.97 16.24 -2.98
C ALA A 57 -19.59 15.02 -3.69
N ASN A 58 -18.83 14.29 -4.52
CA ASN A 58 -19.25 13.05 -5.20
C ASN A 58 -18.22 11.92 -5.01
N TYR A 59 -17.76 11.68 -3.78
CA TYR A 59 -16.85 10.56 -3.53
C TYR A 59 -17.59 9.21 -3.60
N ASP A 60 -16.92 8.21 -4.17
CA ASP A 60 -17.47 6.87 -4.41
C ASP A 60 -17.55 6.08 -3.09
N LYS A 61 -18.63 6.32 -2.32
CA LYS A 61 -18.82 5.79 -0.96
C LYS A 61 -18.72 4.26 -0.91
N SER A 62 -19.23 3.59 -1.95
CA SER A 62 -19.21 2.13 -2.07
C SER A 62 -17.79 1.57 -2.08
N LYS A 63 -16.88 2.19 -2.83
CA LYS A 63 -15.47 1.77 -2.90
C LYS A 63 -14.74 2.06 -1.60
N LEU A 64 -15.00 3.21 -0.99
CA LEU A 64 -14.33 3.61 0.25
C LEU A 64 -14.76 2.73 1.43
N PHE A 65 -16.07 2.55 1.65
CA PHE A 65 -16.55 1.70 2.73
C PHE A 65 -16.33 0.22 2.42
N GLY A 66 -16.51 -0.21 1.17
CA GLY A 66 -16.26 -1.59 0.76
C GLY A 66 -14.80 -2.00 0.96
N SER A 67 -13.84 -1.15 0.57
CA SER A 67 -12.42 -1.42 0.81
C SER A 67 -12.07 -1.42 2.29
N ALA A 68 -12.62 -0.50 3.08
CA ALA A 68 -12.43 -0.49 4.53
C ALA A 68 -12.94 -1.78 5.19
N ILE A 69 -14.16 -2.21 4.87
CA ILE A 69 -14.75 -3.45 5.38
C ILE A 69 -13.90 -4.66 4.99
N LEU A 70 -13.48 -4.75 3.72
CA LEU A 70 -12.62 -5.83 3.25
C LEU A 70 -11.29 -5.89 4.01
N LEU A 71 -10.70 -4.73 4.31
CA LEU A 71 -9.44 -4.63 5.02
C LEU A 71 -9.56 -5.09 6.48
N PHE A 72 -10.70 -4.80 7.12
CA PHE A 72 -11.01 -5.33 8.45
C PHE A 72 -11.32 -6.84 8.44
N LEU A 73 -11.97 -7.34 7.38
CA LEU A 73 -12.37 -8.74 7.28
C LEU A 73 -11.21 -9.69 6.93
N TYR A 74 -10.20 -9.18 6.22
CA TYR A 74 -9.09 -9.98 5.70
C TYR A 74 -8.33 -10.79 6.77
N PRO A 75 -7.94 -10.23 7.94
CA PRO A 75 -7.28 -11.00 9.00
C PRO A 75 -8.12 -12.18 9.50
N PHE A 76 -9.43 -12.00 9.66
CA PHE A 76 -10.34 -13.07 10.09
C PHE A 76 -10.45 -14.18 9.04
N MET A 77 -10.44 -13.82 7.75
CA MET A 77 -10.40 -14.83 6.69
C MET A 77 -9.08 -15.61 6.69
N MET A 78 -7.95 -14.93 6.90
CA MET A 78 -6.64 -15.60 6.98
C MET A 78 -6.60 -16.64 8.09
N GLU A 79 -7.15 -16.33 9.27
CA GLU A 79 -7.23 -17.29 10.37
C GLU A 79 -8.09 -18.52 10.04
N LEU A 80 -9.17 -18.34 9.27
CA LEU A 80 -10.12 -19.41 8.94
C LEU A 80 -9.68 -20.28 7.75
N LEU A 81 -9.11 -19.68 6.71
CA LEU A 81 -8.87 -20.32 5.39
C LEU A 81 -7.38 -20.38 5.00
N GLY A 82 -6.49 -19.76 5.77
CA GLY A 82 -5.07 -19.60 5.45
C GLY A 82 -4.79 -18.47 4.45
N PHE A 83 -3.51 -18.11 4.32
CA PHE A 83 -3.06 -16.97 3.52
C PHE A 83 -3.47 -17.04 2.04
N LEU A 84 -3.27 -18.17 1.37
CA LEU A 84 -3.47 -18.27 -0.09
C LEU A 84 -4.93 -18.04 -0.50
N ILE A 85 -5.86 -18.78 0.12
CA ILE A 85 -7.28 -18.71 -0.22
C ILE A 85 -7.85 -17.34 0.14
N SER A 86 -7.50 -16.83 1.32
CA SER A 86 -7.95 -15.52 1.80
C SER A 86 -7.45 -14.38 0.93
N THR A 87 -6.19 -14.44 0.49
CA THR A 87 -5.60 -13.40 -0.36
C THR A 87 -6.16 -13.44 -1.77
N ILE A 88 -6.41 -14.62 -2.35
CA ILE A 88 -7.10 -14.73 -3.65
C ILE A 88 -8.49 -14.11 -3.55
N LEU A 89 -9.26 -14.44 -2.52
CA LEU A 89 -10.62 -13.92 -2.36
C LEU A 89 -10.62 -12.41 -2.12
N PHE A 90 -9.75 -11.92 -1.23
CA PHE A 90 -9.59 -10.49 -0.98
C PHE A 90 -9.21 -9.73 -2.26
N MET A 91 -8.17 -10.19 -2.97
CA MET A 91 -7.70 -9.56 -4.20
C MET A 91 -8.76 -9.60 -5.31
N PHE A 92 -9.55 -10.66 -5.39
CA PHE A 92 -10.63 -10.77 -6.35
C PHE A 92 -11.75 -9.75 -6.06
N VAL A 93 -12.26 -9.73 -4.83
CA VAL A 93 -13.38 -8.86 -4.44
C VAL A 93 -12.95 -7.40 -4.45
N ILE A 94 -11.73 -7.06 -3.99
CA ILE A 94 -11.26 -5.67 -4.01
C ILE A 94 -11.08 -5.18 -5.45
N THR A 95 -10.50 -6.00 -6.35
CA THR A 95 -10.34 -5.62 -7.76
C THR A 95 -11.69 -5.40 -8.43
N LEU A 96 -12.67 -6.27 -8.15
CA LEU A 96 -14.02 -6.14 -8.67
C LEU A 96 -14.72 -4.87 -8.16
N LEU A 97 -14.56 -4.56 -6.86
CA LEU A 97 -15.07 -3.34 -6.22
C LEU A 97 -14.50 -2.08 -6.90
N PHE A 98 -13.20 -2.07 -7.21
CA PHE A 98 -12.56 -0.94 -7.89
C PHE A 98 -13.01 -0.76 -9.34
N ILE A 99 -13.24 -1.86 -10.08
CA ILE A 99 -13.75 -1.80 -11.46
C ILE A 99 -15.20 -1.29 -11.50
N GLY A 100 -16.03 -1.66 -10.51
CA GLY A 100 -17.40 -1.16 -10.33
C GLY A 100 -18.42 -1.63 -11.39
N LYS A 101 -17.98 -2.16 -12.54
CA LYS A 101 -18.85 -2.76 -13.58
C LYS A 101 -18.56 -4.25 -13.71
N VAL A 102 -19.52 -5.07 -13.30
CA VAL A 102 -19.42 -6.54 -13.40
C VAL A 102 -19.71 -6.97 -14.84
N GLN A 103 -18.67 -7.00 -15.66
CA GLN A 103 -18.70 -7.56 -17.01
C GLN A 103 -17.85 -8.84 -17.07
N LYS A 104 -18.10 -9.73 -18.03
CA LYS A 104 -17.32 -10.97 -18.21
C LYS A 104 -15.80 -10.69 -18.29
N LYS A 105 -15.42 -9.62 -18.98
CA LYS A 105 -14.02 -9.15 -19.05
C LYS A 105 -13.50 -8.73 -17.68
N ALA A 106 -14.28 -7.99 -16.90
CA ALA A 106 -13.91 -7.54 -15.56
C ALA A 106 -13.73 -8.70 -14.58
N LEU A 107 -14.57 -9.74 -14.68
CA LEU A 107 -14.42 -10.95 -13.87
C LEU A 107 -13.12 -11.69 -14.21
N PHE A 108 -12.82 -11.85 -15.50
CA PHE A 108 -11.59 -12.51 -15.94
C PHE A 108 -10.33 -11.74 -15.55
N THR A 109 -10.33 -10.41 -15.69
CA THR A 109 -9.21 -9.56 -15.25
C THR A 109 -9.04 -9.60 -13.74
N SER A 110 -10.14 -9.60 -12.98
CA SER A 110 -10.08 -9.67 -11.52
C SER A 110 -9.54 -11.01 -11.04
N LEU A 111 -9.95 -12.12 -11.68
CA LEU A 111 -9.46 -13.46 -11.36
C LEU A 111 -7.97 -13.60 -11.69
N THR A 112 -7.56 -13.16 -12.88
CA THR A 112 -6.15 -13.20 -13.29
C THR A 112 -5.28 -12.35 -12.36
N ASN A 113 -5.74 -11.14 -12.01
CA ASN A 113 -5.05 -10.26 -11.08
C ASN A 113 -4.91 -10.89 -9.69
N ALA A 114 -5.98 -11.48 -9.18
CA ALA A 114 -5.99 -12.11 -7.86
C ALA A 114 -5.01 -13.27 -7.77
N LEU A 115 -5.01 -14.16 -8.77
CA LEU A 115 -4.09 -15.28 -8.84
C LEU A 115 -2.64 -14.78 -8.99
N ALA A 116 -2.37 -13.94 -9.99
CA ALA A 116 -1.03 -13.44 -10.26
C ALA A 116 -0.43 -12.74 -9.03
N THR A 117 -1.19 -11.83 -8.40
CA THR A 117 -0.71 -11.10 -7.22
C THR A 117 -0.45 -12.06 -6.06
N THR A 118 -1.37 -12.99 -5.79
CA THR A 118 -1.20 -13.92 -4.67
C THR A 118 0.01 -14.82 -4.85
N PHE A 119 0.23 -15.37 -6.05
CA PHE A 119 1.39 -16.21 -6.34
C PHE A 119 2.71 -15.43 -6.26
N VAL A 120 2.75 -14.19 -6.75
CA VAL A 120 3.94 -13.34 -6.66
C VAL A 120 4.29 -13.05 -5.20
N VAL A 121 3.30 -12.68 -4.39
CA VAL A 121 3.53 -12.41 -2.95
C VAL A 121 3.97 -13.68 -2.24
N TRP A 122 3.28 -14.80 -2.47
CA TRP A 122 3.68 -16.09 -1.88
C TRP A 122 5.12 -16.49 -2.26
N TYR A 123 5.51 -16.31 -3.52
CA TYR A 123 6.87 -16.63 -3.97
C TYR A 123 7.91 -15.71 -3.33
N VAL A 124 7.67 -14.39 -3.34
CA VAL A 124 8.61 -13.42 -2.76
C VAL A 124 8.77 -13.63 -1.26
N PHE A 125 7.67 -13.74 -0.52
CA PHE A 125 7.76 -13.88 0.94
C PHE A 125 8.16 -15.29 1.37
N GLY A 126 7.59 -16.32 0.76
CA GLY A 126 7.82 -17.71 1.16
C GLY A 126 9.12 -18.31 0.63
N GLN A 127 9.59 -17.92 -0.56
CA GLN A 127 10.81 -18.51 -1.16
C GLN A 127 12.00 -17.55 -1.15
N VAL A 128 11.78 -16.28 -1.49
CA VAL A 128 12.89 -15.31 -1.57
C VAL A 128 13.30 -14.81 -0.19
N PHE A 129 12.32 -14.56 0.69
CA PHE A 129 12.58 -14.06 2.04
C PHE A 129 12.51 -15.13 3.14
N ASP A 130 12.06 -16.34 2.83
CA ASP A 130 11.91 -17.46 3.78
C ASP A 130 11.09 -17.07 5.03
N ILE A 131 10.06 -16.24 4.82
CA ILE A 131 9.13 -15.77 5.86
C ILE A 131 7.90 -16.66 5.82
N THR A 132 7.51 -17.20 6.98
CA THR A 132 6.28 -17.97 7.11
C THR A 132 5.05 -17.09 6.94
N LEU A 133 4.17 -17.49 6.03
CA LEU A 133 2.87 -16.85 5.80
C LEU A 133 1.80 -17.58 6.63
N PRO A 134 0.81 -16.86 7.19
CA PRO A 134 -0.23 -17.43 8.06
C PRO A 134 -1.13 -18.49 7.40
#